data_AF-A0A922WUX8-F1
#
_entry.id   AF-A0A922WUX8-F1
#
_cell.length_a   1.000
_cell.length_b   1.000
_cell.length_c   1.000
_cell.angle_alpha   90.00
_cell.angle_beta   90.00
_cell.angle_gamma   90.00
#
_symmetry.space_group_name_H-M   'P 1'
#
loop_
_entity.id
_entity.type
_entity.pdbx_description
1 polymer ?
#
loop_
_entity_poly.entity_id
_entity_poly.type
_entity_poly.pdbx_seq_one_letter_code
_entity_poly.pdbx_strand_id
1 'polypeptide(L)'
;MIIENQMEAEALERQFLALSRRLLLNEDEVRLLTHEPAAERSTGSPQAYRETCMRLLLRLEALLVALKGEDELVQWLRCEELGQTPLAFLSNGPDCIRAMILAAQSSLRSGGFRS
;
A
#
# COMPACT_ATOMS: atom_id res chain seq x y z
N MET A 1 13.47 1.39 -25.70
CA MET A 1 13.20 0.28 -24.76
C MET A 1 13.98 0.29 -23.46
N ILE A 2 15.24 0.77 -23.35
CA ILE A 2 15.91 0.87 -22.02
C ILE A 2 15.47 2.12 -21.23
N ILE A 3 15.25 3.25 -21.91
CA ILE A 3 14.88 4.53 -21.29
C ILE A 3 13.44 4.50 -20.75
N GLU A 4 12.51 3.89 -21.48
CA GLU A 4 11.09 3.82 -21.10
C GLU A 4 10.88 3.10 -19.76
N ASN A 5 11.62 2.00 -19.54
CA ASN A 5 11.50 1.21 -18.32
C ASN A 5 12.06 1.95 -17.08
N GLN A 6 13.10 2.79 -17.26
CA GLN A 6 13.66 3.61 -16.19
C GLN A 6 12.73 4.79 -15.82
N MET A 7 12.12 5.44 -16.82
CA MET A 7 11.17 6.53 -16.58
C MET A 7 9.93 6.06 -15.82
N GLU A 8 9.43 4.86 -16.13
CA GLU A 8 8.29 4.28 -15.41
C GLU A 8 8.62 3.96 -13.94
N ALA A 9 9.81 3.40 -13.68
CA ALA A 9 10.26 3.12 -12.32
C ALA A 9 10.42 4.40 -11.49
N GLU A 10 11.04 5.44 -12.04
CA GLU A 10 11.16 6.73 -11.36
C GLU A 10 9.80 7.40 -11.11
N ALA A 11 8.90 7.36 -12.10
CA ALA A 11 7.56 7.92 -11.94
C ALA A 11 6.79 7.21 -10.82
N LEU A 12 6.89 5.88 -10.75
CA LEU A 12 6.30 5.08 -9.69
C LEU A 12 6.88 5.44 -8.32
N GLU A 13 8.20 5.56 -8.20
CA GLU A 13 8.85 5.94 -6.94
C GLU A 13 8.44 7.35 -6.48
N ARG A 14 8.33 8.32 -7.39
CA ARG A 14 7.86 9.68 -7.06
C ARG A 14 6.43 9.68 -6.54
N GLN A 15 5.55 8.89 -7.17
CA GLN A 15 4.16 8.73 -6.71
C GLN A 15 4.12 8.08 -5.32
N PHE A 16 4.89 7.01 -5.12
CA PHE A 16 4.97 6.33 -3.84
C PHE A 16 5.58 7.21 -2.73
N LEU A 17 6.56 8.06 -3.05
CA LEU A 17 7.12 9.02 -2.11
C LEU A 17 6.09 10.08 -1.70
N ALA A 18 5.26 10.55 -2.66
CA ALA A 18 4.16 11.45 -2.37
C ALA A 18 3.12 10.80 -1.44
N LEU A 19 2.73 9.55 -1.72
CA LEU A 19 1.87 8.72 -0.85
C LEU A 19 2.48 8.60 0.55
N SER A 20 3.75 8.22 0.65
CA SER A 20 4.43 8.02 1.94
C SER A 20 4.41 9.28 2.80
N ARG A 21 4.60 10.46 2.18
CA ARG A 21 4.51 11.76 2.86
C ARG A 21 3.08 12.07 3.31
N ARG A 22 2.07 11.84 2.45
CA ARG A 22 0.66 12.04 2.80
C ARG A 22 0.24 11.17 3.98
N LEU A 23 0.68 9.92 3.99
CA LEU A 23 0.41 8.94 5.05
C LEU A 23 1.28 9.13 6.31
N LEU A 24 2.14 10.15 6.33
CA LEU A 24 3.10 10.41 7.41
C LEU A 24 3.92 9.16 7.77
N LEU A 25 4.35 8.40 6.76
CA LEU A 25 5.17 7.21 6.97
C LEU A 25 6.61 7.61 7.29
N ASN A 26 7.19 6.97 8.30
CA ASN A 26 8.62 7.07 8.58
C ASN A 26 9.43 6.11 7.68
N GLU A 27 10.76 6.23 7.71
CA GLU A 27 11.65 5.42 6.87
C GLU A 27 11.51 3.91 7.14
N ASP A 28 11.31 3.51 8.40
CA ASP A 28 11.14 2.11 8.77
C ASP A 28 9.81 1.54 8.26
N GLU A 29 8.71 2.30 8.35
CA GLU A 29 7.40 1.93 7.81
C GLU A 29 7.47 1.78 6.29
N VAL A 30 8.14 2.71 5.60
CA VAL A 30 8.38 2.61 4.15
C VAL A 30 9.19 1.37 3.80
N ARG A 31 10.25 1.08 4.57
CA ARG A 31 11.08 -0.11 4.37
C ARG A 31 10.25 -1.38 4.58
N LEU A 32 9.46 -1.46 5.64
CA LEU A 32 8.61 -2.62 5.95
C LEU A 32 7.57 -2.89 4.85
N LEU A 33 6.97 -1.85 4.27
CA LEU A 33 5.97 -1.99 3.22
C LEU A 33 6.55 -2.45 1.87
N THR A 34 7.84 -2.19 1.62
CA THR A 34 8.44 -2.35 0.28
C THR A 34 9.60 -3.34 0.24
N HIS A 35 10.02 -3.88 1.38
CA HIS A 35 11.09 -4.87 1.46
C HIS A 35 10.52 -6.29 1.45
N GLU A 36 11.14 -7.17 0.66
CA GLU A 36 10.79 -8.59 0.62
C GLU A 36 11.24 -9.25 1.93
N PRO A 37 10.32 -9.84 2.72
CA PRO A 37 10.71 -10.57 3.91
C PRO A 37 11.61 -11.75 3.52
N ALA A 38 12.67 -11.99 4.30
CA ALA A 38 13.67 -13.01 3.98
C ALA A 38 13.07 -14.42 3.81
N ALA A 39 11.93 -14.69 4.45
CA ALA A 39 11.18 -15.95 4.36
C ALA A 39 10.45 -16.14 3.02
N GLU A 40 10.15 -15.06 2.30
CA GLU A 40 9.39 -15.08 1.04
C GLU A 40 10.24 -14.86 -0.20
N ARG A 41 11.59 -14.87 -0.07
CA ARG A 41 12.55 -14.81 -1.18
C ARG A 41 12.34 -15.96 -2.16
N SER A 42 11.33 -15.80 -3.00
CA SER A 42 10.78 -16.82 -3.88
C SER A 42 11.00 -16.33 -5.29
N THR A 43 12.14 -16.70 -5.87
CA THR A 43 12.44 -16.66 -7.31
C THR A 43 12.41 -15.30 -8.05
N GLY A 44 11.93 -14.22 -7.42
CA GLY A 44 11.85 -12.88 -7.99
C GLY A 44 13.05 -11.98 -7.69
N SER A 45 13.17 -10.86 -8.38
CA SER A 45 14.11 -9.82 -8.00
C SER A 45 13.51 -8.98 -6.86
N PRO A 46 14.30 -8.57 -5.84
CA PRO A 46 13.84 -7.66 -4.78
C PRO A 46 13.23 -6.36 -5.32
N GLN A 47 13.69 -5.93 -6.50
CA GLN A 47 13.14 -4.78 -7.21
C GLN A 47 11.71 -5.04 -7.70
N ALA A 48 11.43 -6.19 -8.31
CA ALA A 48 10.09 -6.54 -8.79
C ALA A 48 9.08 -6.65 -7.63
N TYR A 49 9.52 -7.19 -6.48
CA TYR A 49 8.73 -7.20 -5.25
C TYR A 49 8.38 -5.77 -4.80
N ARG A 50 9.40 -4.91 -4.68
CA ARG A 50 9.24 -3.50 -4.28
C ARG A 50 8.28 -2.75 -5.21
N GLU A 51 8.47 -2.87 -6.52
CA GLU A 51 7.58 -2.25 -7.51
C GLU A 51 6.13 -2.77 -7.41
N THR A 52 5.96 -4.07 -7.16
CA THR A 52 4.64 -4.68 -6.94
C THR A 52 3.96 -4.07 -5.72
N CYS A 53 4.65 -3.97 -4.59
CA CYS A 53 4.11 -3.34 -3.38
C CYS A 53 3.72 -1.87 -3.64
N MET A 54 4.59 -1.08 -4.30
CA MET A 54 4.28 0.32 -4.62
C MET A 54 3.03 0.47 -5.48
N ARG A 55 2.91 -0.31 -6.57
CA ARG A 55 1.74 -0.27 -7.46
C ARG A 55 0.46 -0.65 -6.72
N LEU A 56 0.52 -1.66 -5.85
CA LEU A 56 -0.62 -2.09 -5.05
C LEU A 56 -1.02 -1.04 -4.00
N LEU A 57 -0.05 -0.44 -3.30
CA LEU A 57 -0.31 0.59 -2.30
C LEU A 57 -0.92 1.86 -2.90
N LEU A 58 -0.42 2.33 -4.05
CA LEU A 58 -1.01 3.45 -4.79
C LEU A 58 -2.45 3.15 -5.24
N ARG A 59 -2.71 1.91 -5.68
CA ARG A 59 -4.06 1.49 -6.01
C ARG A 59 -4.97 1.43 -4.78
N LEU A 60 -4.45 0.96 -3.65
CA LEU A 60 -5.18 0.87 -2.39
C LEU A 60 -5.54 2.26 -1.86
N GLU A 61 -4.62 3.24 -1.94
CA GLU A 61 -4.87 4.63 -1.52
C GLU A 61 -6.16 5.18 -2.13
N ALA A 62 -6.31 5.09 -3.47
CA ALA A 62 -7.49 5.60 -4.16
C ALA A 62 -8.80 4.97 -3.63
N LEU A 63 -8.77 3.69 -3.27
CA LEU A 63 -9.93 2.99 -2.72
C LEU A 63 -10.21 3.38 -1.27
N LEU A 64 -9.16 3.52 -0.46
CA LEU A 64 -9.31 3.90 0.94
C LEU A 64 -9.74 5.37 1.09
N VAL A 65 -9.23 6.28 0.26
CA VAL A 65 -9.72 7.68 0.19
C VAL A 65 -11.20 7.71 -0.17
N ALA A 66 -11.66 6.87 -1.10
CA ALA A 66 -13.08 6.78 -1.44
C ALA A 66 -13.96 6.22 -0.30
N LEU A 67 -13.40 5.40 0.59
CA LEU A 67 -14.12 4.79 1.71
C LEU A 67 -14.10 5.61 3.00
N LYS A 68 -12.96 6.21 3.33
CA LYS A 68 -12.70 6.88 4.61
C LYS A 68 -12.62 8.40 4.50
N GLY A 69 -12.40 8.92 3.30
CA GLY A 69 -11.99 10.31 3.11
C GLY A 69 -10.49 10.47 3.33
N GLU A 70 -9.94 11.54 2.76
CA GLU A 70 -8.50 11.81 2.79
C GLU A 70 -8.00 12.14 4.20
N ASP A 71 -8.78 12.88 4.99
CA ASP A 71 -8.38 13.35 6.32
C ASP A 71 -8.33 12.22 7.35
N GLU A 72 -9.21 11.23 7.25
CA GLU A 72 -9.31 10.13 8.22
C GLU A 72 -8.37 8.96 7.90
N LEU A 73 -7.83 8.91 6.68
CA LEU A 73 -7.03 7.78 6.20
C LEU A 73 -5.82 7.49 7.10
N VAL A 74 -5.10 8.54 7.49
CA VAL A 74 -3.88 8.41 8.31
C VAL A 74 -4.23 7.89 9.70
N GLN A 75 -5.30 8.40 10.31
CA GLN A 75 -5.76 7.94 11.61
C GLN A 75 -6.22 6.49 11.53
N TRP A 76 -6.98 6.13 10.50
CA TRP A 76 -7.47 4.77 10.30
C TRP A 76 -6.32 3.76 10.14
N LEU A 77 -5.29 4.08 9.35
CA LEU A 77 -4.12 3.21 9.16
C LEU A 77 -3.36 2.90 10.45
N ARG A 78 -3.43 3.81 11.44
CA ARG A 78 -2.77 3.72 12.74
C ARG A 78 -3.71 3.24 13.85
N CYS A 79 -5.01 3.14 13.58
CA CYS A 79 -5.99 2.62 14.53
C CYS A 79 -5.75 1.13 14.72
N GLU A 80 -5.50 0.69 15.94
CA GLU A 80 -5.38 -0.74 16.23
C GLU A 80 -6.76 -1.37 16.29
N GLU A 81 -7.03 -2.28 15.38
CA GLU A 81 -8.26 -3.06 15.33
C GLU A 81 -7.87 -4.54 15.36
N LEU A 82 -8.49 -5.33 16.24
CA LEU A 82 -8.26 -6.78 16.32
C LEU A 82 -6.79 -7.16 16.60
N GLY A 83 -6.06 -6.34 17.36
CA GLY A 83 -4.69 -6.62 17.82
C GLY A 83 -3.57 -6.30 16.83
N GLN A 84 -3.88 -5.63 15.71
CA GLN A 84 -2.87 -5.07 14.81
C GLN A 84 -3.40 -3.81 14.11
N THR A 85 -2.51 -2.94 13.64
CA THR A 85 -2.91 -1.80 12.81
C THR A 85 -3.06 -2.24 11.35
N PRO A 86 -3.90 -1.56 10.54
CA PRO A 86 -3.94 -1.80 9.11
C PRO A 86 -2.57 -1.62 8.44
N LEU A 87 -1.78 -0.65 8.90
CA LEU A 87 -0.41 -0.46 8.42
C LEU A 87 0.48 -1.68 8.69
N ALA A 88 0.41 -2.24 9.91
CA ALA A 88 1.15 -3.45 10.26
C ALA A 88 0.68 -4.64 9.40
N PHE A 89 -0.63 -4.79 9.17
CA PHE A 89 -1.12 -5.83 8.28
C PHE A 89 -0.58 -5.71 6.85
N LEU A 90 -0.54 -4.49 6.29
CA LEU A 90 -0.01 -4.23 4.94
C LEU A 90 1.48 -4.55 4.82
N SER A 91 2.26 -4.40 5.90
CA SER A 91 3.69 -4.73 5.92
C SER A 91 4.02 -6.22 5.80
N ASN A 92 3.03 -7.11 5.87
CA ASN A 92 3.21 -8.53 5.61
C ASN A 92 3.35 -8.86 4.12
N GLY A 93 3.19 -7.88 3.23
CA GLY A 93 3.55 -8.02 1.82
C GLY A 93 2.37 -7.93 0.84
N PRO A 94 2.62 -8.24 -0.45
CA PRO A 94 1.70 -7.94 -1.54
C PRO A 94 0.36 -8.67 -1.43
N ASP A 95 0.32 -9.87 -0.85
CA ASP A 95 -0.94 -10.61 -0.68
C ASP A 95 -1.86 -9.97 0.34
N CYS A 96 -1.32 -9.45 1.45
CA CYS A 96 -2.09 -8.66 2.41
C CYS A 96 -2.61 -7.37 1.78
N ILE A 97 -1.80 -6.68 0.97
CA ILE A 97 -2.24 -5.49 0.24
C ILE A 97 -3.36 -5.83 -0.75
N ARG A 98 -3.25 -6.93 -1.50
CA ARG A 98 -4.30 -7.43 -2.41
C ARG A 98 -5.59 -7.78 -1.67
N ALA A 99 -5.49 -8.46 -0.52
CA ALA A 99 -6.64 -8.79 0.30
C ALA A 99 -7.39 -7.53 0.76
N MET A 100 -6.65 -6.49 1.16
CA MET A 100 -7.25 -5.21 1.55
C MET A 100 -7.89 -4.47 0.38
N ILE A 101 -7.28 -4.51 -0.81
CA ILE A 101 -7.89 -3.99 -2.05
C ILE A 101 -9.23 -4.68 -2.31
N LEU A 102 -9.28 -6.01 -2.23
CA LEU A 102 -10.51 -6.77 -2.45
C LEU A 102 -11.59 -6.42 -1.43
N ALA A 103 -11.22 -6.29 -0.15
CA ALA A 103 -12.13 -5.87 0.91
C ALA A 103 -12.67 -4.45 0.66
N ALA A 104 -11.79 -3.50 0.33
CA ALA A 104 -12.18 -2.12 0.05
C ALA A 104 -13.12 -2.02 -1.16
N GLN A 105 -12.82 -2.75 -2.24
CA GLN A 105 -13.67 -2.81 -3.43
C GLN A 105 -15.05 -3.42 -3.11
N SER A 106 -15.09 -4.46 -2.28
CA SER A 106 -16.36 -5.08 -1.84
C SER A 106 -17.21 -4.10 -1.04
N SER A 107 -16.60 -3.35 -0.10
CA SER A 107 -17.29 -2.32 0.67
C SER A 107 -17.85 -1.19 -0.20
N LEU A 108 -17.07 -0.70 -1.16
CA LEU A 108 -17.52 0.34 -2.11
C LEU A 108 -18.69 -0.14 -2.98
N ARG A 109 -18.69 -1.40 -3.42
CA ARG A 109 -19.79 -1.98 -4.19
C ARG A 109 -21.04 -2.24 -3.36
N SER A 110 -20.87 -2.51 -2.07
CA SER A 110 -21.98 -2.78 -1.15
C SER A 110 -22.67 -1.52 -0.64
N GLY A 111 -22.11 -0.33 -0.90
CA GLY A 111 -22.88 0.91 -1.02
C GLY A 111 -23.70 1.35 0.19
N GLY A 112 -23.21 1.22 1.43
CA GLY A 112 -23.84 1.95 2.54
C GLY A 112 -23.43 1.52 3.93
N PHE A 113 -22.50 2.25 4.54
CA PHE A 113 -22.60 2.60 5.95
C PHE A 113 -22.11 4.04 6.10
N ARG A 114 -23.07 4.96 6.03
CA ARG A 114 -22.95 6.23 6.75
C ARG A 114 -23.19 5.86 8.22
N SER A 115 -22.17 5.97 9.04
CA SER A 115 -22.28 6.02 10.50
C SER A 115 -21.40 7.15 10.97
#